data_AF-A0A5C4S9X2-F1
#
_entry.id   AF-A0A5C4S9X2-F1
#
_cell.length_a   1.000
_cell.length_b   1.000
_cell.length_c   1.000
_cell.angle_alpha   90.00
_cell.angle_beta   90.00
_cell.angle_gamma   90.00
#
_symmetry.space_group_name_H-M   'P 1'
#
loop_
_entity.id
_entity.type
_entity.pdbx_description
1 polymer ?
#
loop_
_entity_poly.entity_id
_entity_poly.type
_entity_poly.pdbx_seq_one_letter_code
_entity_poly.pdbx_strand_id
1 'polypeptide(L)' 'MEIKSILIANRGEIALRALRTIKEMGKKAICVYSEADKDALYLKYADASICIGKA' A
#
# COMPACT_ATOMS: atom_id res chain seq x y z
N MET A 1 -6.19 -22.11 -0.78
CA MET A 1 -6.36 -20.85 -0.01
C MET A 1 -6.49 -19.71 -0.99
N GLU A 2 -7.46 -18.83 -0.78
CA GLU A 2 -7.65 -17.64 -1.61
C GLU A 2 -7.06 -16.40 -0.92
N ILE A 3 -6.17 -15.67 -1.59
CA ILE A 3 -5.66 -14.38 -1.10
C ILE A 3 -6.76 -13.34 -1.30
N LYS A 4 -7.21 -12.71 -0.21
CA LYS A 4 -8.24 -11.66 -0.23
C LYS A 4 -7.66 -10.25 -0.14
N SER A 5 -6.54 -10.11 0.57
CA SER A 5 -5.87 -8.84 0.80
C SER A 5 -4.36 -9.01 0.81
N ILE A 6 -3.63 -7.97 0.38
CA ILE A 6 -2.18 -7.95 0.29
C ILE A 6 -1.67 -6.68 0.98
N LEU A 7 -0.73 -6.84 1.90
CA LEU A 7 0.00 -5.73 2.52
C LEU A 7 1.30 -5.47 1.75
N ILE A 8 1.56 -4.20 1.43
CA ILE A 8 2.74 -3.74 0.72
C ILE A 8 3.69 -3.12 1.74
N ALA A 9 4.74 -3.85 2.11
CA ALA A 9 5.81 -3.38 2.99
C ALA A 9 6.90 -2.64 2.20
N ASN A 10 6.50 -1.59 1.46
CA ASN A 10 7.39 -0.78 0.64
C ASN A 10 6.78 0.63 0.41
N ARG A 11 7.53 1.52 -0.24
CA ARG A 11 7.14 2.92 -0.54
C ARG A 11 7.41 3.30 -2.01
N GLY A 12 7.05 4.51 -2.41
CA GLY A 12 7.45 5.08 -3.70
C GLY A 12 6.83 4.39 -4.93
N GLU A 13 7.52 4.41 -6.07
CA GLU A 13 6.95 3.91 -7.32
C GLU A 13 6.69 2.40 -7.29
N ILE A 14 7.50 1.62 -6.56
CA ILE A 14 7.31 0.17 -6.50
C ILE A 14 6.05 -0.21 -5.73
N ALA A 15 5.71 0.54 -4.68
CA ALA A 15 4.44 0.38 -3.99
C ALA A 15 3.26 0.71 -4.91
N LEU A 16 3.36 1.78 -5.71
CA LEU A 16 2.35 2.13 -6.70
C LEU A 16 2.21 1.06 -7.81
N ARG A 17 3.32 0.47 -8.26
CA ARG A 17 3.30 -0.62 -9.26
C ARG A 17 2.58 -1.84 -8.72
N ALA A 18 2.85 -2.23 -7.48
CA ALA A 18 2.17 -3.34 -6.81
C ALA A 18 0.68 -3.06 -6.60
N LEU A 19 0.34 -1.84 -6.14
CA LEU A 19 -1.05 -1.39 -5.97
C LEU A 19 -1.89 -1.59 -7.24
N ARG A 20 -1.35 -1.21 -8.40
CA ARG A 20 -2.03 -1.39 -9.69
C ARG A 20 -2.33 -2.86 -9.99
N THR A 21 -1.35 -3.75 -9.83
CA THR A 21 -1.55 -5.19 -10.03
C THR A 21 -2.57 -5.76 -9.05
N ILE A 22 -2.49 -5.40 -7.77
CA ILE A 22 -3.41 -5.90 -6.75
C ILE A 22 -4.86 -5.48 -7.05
N LYS A 23 -5.04 -4.25 -7.54
CA LYS A 23 -6.34 -3.75 -8.02
C LYS A 23 -6.83 -4.52 -9.24
N GLU A 24 -5.98 -4.78 -10.23
CA GLU A 24 -6.32 -5.60 -11.41
C GLU A 24 -6.72 -7.04 -11.03
N MET A 25 -6.12 -7.58 -9.98
CA MET A 25 -6.48 -8.89 -9.41
C MET A 25 -7.80 -8.87 -8.62
N GLY A 26 -8.45 -7.71 -8.46
CA GLY A 26 -9.66 -7.55 -7.65
C GLY A 26 -9.44 -7.83 -6.17
N LYS A 27 -8.22 -7.59 -5.65
CA LYS A 27 -7.86 -7.83 -4.25
C LYS A 27 -7.69 -6.52 -3.50
N LYS A 28 -7.81 -6.59 -2.17
CA LYS A 28 -7.62 -5.41 -1.31
C LYS A 28 -6.13 -5.12 -1.11
N ALA A 29 -5.70 -3.89 -1.31
CA ALA A 29 -4.32 -3.45 -1.11
C ALA A 29 -4.19 -2.58 0.15
N ILE A 30 -3.25 -2.94 1.03
CA ILE A 30 -2.96 -2.24 2.27
C ILE A 30 -1.52 -1.72 2.20
N CYS A 31 -1.31 -0.41 2.31
CA CYS A 31 0.03 0.18 2.31
C CYS A 31 0.48 0.51 3.74
N VAL A 32 1.78 0.38 3.98
CA VAL A 32 2.42 1.00 5.15
C VAL A 32 3.17 2.26 4.74
N TYR A 33 3.33 3.19 5.68
CA TYR A 33 4.09 4.42 5.47
C TYR A 33 4.74 4.89 6.77
N SER A 34 5.83 5.64 6.67
CA SER A 34 6.44 6.36 7.80
C SER A 34 5.77 7.74 7.98
N GLU A 35 5.95 8.41 9.11
CA GLU A 35 5.41 9.77 9.29
C GLU A 35 5.88 10.76 8.20
N ALA A 36 7.11 10.58 7.70
CA ALA A 36 7.66 11.38 6.60
C ALA A 36 6.96 11.13 5.25
N ASP A 37 6.38 9.94 5.07
CA ASP A 37 5.68 9.53 3.85
C ASP A 37 4.15 9.74 3.92
N LYS A 38 3.63 10.42 4.95
CA LYS A 38 2.18 10.56 5.20
C LYS A 38 1.36 11.09 4.02
N ASP A 39 1.97 11.94 3.19
CA ASP A 39 1.35 12.58 2.03
C ASP A 39 1.82 11.98 0.69
N ALA A 40 2.54 10.86 0.73
CA ALA A 40 3.11 10.25 -0.47
C ALA A 40 2.00 9.81 -1.46
N LEU A 41 2.21 10.13 -2.75
CA LEU A 41 1.21 9.95 -3.80
C LEU A 41 0.65 8.52 -3.88
N TYR A 42 1.50 7.50 -3.67
CA TYR A 42 1.10 6.10 -3.78
C TYR A 42 -0.01 5.72 -2.77
N LEU A 43 -0.09 6.41 -1.62
CA LEU A 43 -1.10 6.14 -0.60
C LEU A 43 -2.52 6.45 -1.07
N LYS A 44 -2.69 7.39 -2.03
CA LYS A 44 -4.00 7.72 -2.60
C LYS A 44 -4.64 6.58 -3.41
N TYR A 45 -3.85 5.55 -3.74
CA TYR A 45 -4.28 4.41 -4.53
C TYR A 45 -4.51 3.14 -3.69
N ALA A 46 -4.23 3.17 -2.39
CA ALA A 46 -4.43 2.04 -1.48
C ALA A 46 -5.85 2.03 -0.91
N ASP A 47 -6.39 0.84 -0.63
CA ASP A 47 -7.69 0.71 0.04
C ASP A 47 -7.61 1.04 1.53
N ALA A 48 -6.41 0.87 2.11
CA ALA A 48 -6.09 1.29 3.47
C ALA A 48 -4.60 1.62 3.58
N SER A 49 -4.27 2.54 4.48
CA SER A 49 -2.88 2.88 4.81
C SER A 49 -2.66 2.88 6.33
N ILE A 50 -1.49 2.40 6.75
CA ILE A 50 -1.12 2.30 8.16
C ILE A 50 0.22 3.02 8.37
N CYS A 51 0.23 4.00 9.27
CA CYS A 51 1.48 4.63 9.71
C CYS A 51 2.24 3.64 10.60
N ILE A 52 3.51 3.38 10.28
CA ILE A 52 4.40 2.47 11.01
C ILE A 52 5.67 3.20 11.43
N GLY A 53 6.40 2.63 12.40
CA GLY A 53 7.70 3.15 12.83
C GLY A 53 7.62 4.48 13.57
N LYS A 54 6.56 4.70 14.36
CA LYS A 54 6.48 5.85 15.28
C LYS A 54 7.69 5.85 16.22
N ALA A 55 8.33 7.00 16.37
CA ALA A 55 9.36 7.27 17.37
C ALA A 55 8.76 7.99 18.58
#